data_AF-A0A816VBP8-F1
#
_entry.id   AF-A0A816VBP8-F1
#
_cell.length_a   1.000
_cell.length_b   1.000
_cell.length_c   1.000
_cell.angle_alpha   90.00
_cell.angle_beta   90.00
_cell.angle_gamma   90.00
#
_symmetry.space_group_name_H-M   'P 1'
#
loop_
_entity.id
_entity.type
_entity.pdbx_description
1 polymer ?
#
loop_
_entity_poly.entity_id
_entity_poly.type
_entity_poly.pdbx_seq_one_letter_code
_entity_poly.pdbx_strand_id
1 'polypeptide(L)'
;VTSLTRRLCSLVAAECNCCSRNGFSGKRCEYEDVKIDILFYDISIPQSLLVHFITVREHDLESLNSVPIRATMFKKIRFDQDTITFFMSLPFHLIIVQLEDKFYLTVPQHIYTPSVTIQTKIARSQYCPYIRELFNQTLIAYPILRRIKYYHHACMKDSNLVCFHDNELFICLYTEEKHANCRHLILI
;
A
#
# COMPACT_ATOMS: atom_id res chain seq x y z
N VAL A 1 -6.10 -32.63 14.53
CA VAL A 1 -5.41 -32.09 13.34
C VAL A 1 -4.73 -30.78 13.72
N THR A 2 -3.62 -30.84 14.46
CA THR A 2 -2.95 -29.64 15.04
C THR A 2 -1.45 -29.88 15.28
N SER A 3 -0.76 -30.64 14.43
CA SER A 3 0.63 -31.07 14.72
C SER A 3 1.65 -30.93 13.59
N LEU A 4 1.41 -30.12 12.55
CA LEU A 4 2.35 -30.03 11.42
C LEU A 4 2.95 -28.64 11.15
N THR A 5 2.44 -27.56 11.72
CA THR A 5 3.03 -26.22 11.53
C THR A 5 4.00 -25.79 12.63
N ARG A 6 4.09 -26.51 13.77
CA ARG A 6 5.08 -26.22 14.83
C ARG A 6 6.48 -26.81 14.59
N ARG A 7 6.66 -27.66 13.57
CA ARG A 7 7.90 -28.46 13.40
C ARG A 7 8.99 -27.82 12.54
N LEU A 8 8.81 -26.62 12.00
CA LEU A 8 9.87 -25.97 11.21
C LEU A 8 10.79 -25.03 12.00
N CYS A 9 10.53 -24.79 13.30
CA CYS A 9 11.38 -23.94 14.14
C CYS A 9 12.44 -24.71 14.96
N SER A 10 12.48 -26.05 14.88
CA SER A 10 13.29 -26.87 15.79
C SER A 10 14.61 -27.39 15.21
N LEU A 11 15.10 -26.87 14.08
CA LEU A 11 16.35 -27.35 13.46
C LEU A 11 17.45 -26.29 13.24
N VAL A 12 17.22 -25.03 13.63
CA VAL A 12 18.27 -23.98 13.67
C VAL A 12 18.14 -23.18 14.98
N ALA A 13 18.22 -23.90 16.09
CA ALA A 13 18.20 -23.31 17.43
C ALA A 13 19.60 -22.77 17.80
N ALA A 14 19.93 -21.58 17.31
CA ALA A 14 21.01 -20.77 17.90
C ALA A 14 20.85 -19.25 17.72
N GLU A 15 20.08 -18.73 16.74
CA GLU A 15 20.02 -17.27 16.50
C GLU A 15 18.67 -16.75 15.99
N CYS A 16 17.54 -17.20 16.58
CA CYS A 16 16.26 -16.52 16.35
C CYS A 16 15.42 -16.48 17.63
N ASN A 17 15.71 -15.49 18.49
CA ASN A 17 14.97 -15.27 19.74
C ASN A 17 13.62 -14.56 19.52
N CYS A 18 13.30 -14.16 18.28
CA CYS A 18 12.04 -13.51 17.93
C CYS A 18 11.11 -14.38 17.07
N CYS A 19 11.09 -15.69 17.34
CA CYS A 19 10.08 -16.55 16.75
C CYS A 19 8.76 -16.40 17.52
N SER A 20 7.75 -15.86 16.84
CA SER A 20 6.31 -16.08 17.10
C SER A 20 5.56 -15.26 18.18
N ARG A 21 5.89 -13.98 18.39
CA ARG A 21 4.87 -13.04 18.89
C ARG A 21 4.46 -12.07 17.78
N ASN A 22 3.25 -12.22 17.25
CA ASN A 22 2.70 -11.29 16.28
C ASN A 22 2.69 -9.87 16.89
N GLY A 23 3.17 -8.89 16.15
CA GLY A 23 3.16 -7.49 16.57
C GLY A 23 4.38 -7.03 17.37
N PHE A 24 5.48 -7.79 17.37
CA PHE A 24 6.74 -7.36 17.98
C PHE A 24 7.93 -7.71 17.10
N SER A 25 8.95 -6.84 17.11
CA SER A 25 10.18 -6.96 16.33
C SER A 25 11.43 -6.61 17.16
N GLY A 26 12.62 -6.90 16.62
CA GLY A 26 13.90 -6.72 17.29
C GLY A 26 14.58 -8.04 17.69
N LYS A 27 15.84 -7.98 18.14
CA LYS A 27 16.63 -9.18 18.47
C LYS A 27 16.03 -9.93 19.66
N ARG A 28 15.30 -9.22 20.52
CA ARG A 28 14.61 -9.71 21.72
C ARG A 28 13.10 -9.45 21.66
N CYS A 29 12.54 -9.15 20.49
CA CYS A 29 11.15 -8.68 20.33
C CYS A 29 10.82 -7.46 21.22
N GLU A 30 11.77 -6.53 21.35
CA GLU A 30 11.67 -5.36 22.23
C GLU A 30 10.85 -4.20 21.65
N TYR A 31 10.62 -4.19 20.34
CA TYR A 31 9.86 -3.14 19.65
C TYR A 31 8.45 -3.64 19.36
N GLU A 32 7.45 -2.83 19.71
CA GLU A 32 6.06 -3.07 19.32
C GLU A 32 5.86 -2.63 17.88
N ASP A 33 5.31 -3.51 17.04
CA ASP A 33 5.00 -3.20 15.66
C ASP A 33 3.71 -2.38 15.59
N VAL A 34 3.62 -1.51 14.58
CA VAL A 34 2.38 -0.80 14.29
C VAL A 34 1.31 -1.81 13.88
N LYS A 35 0.18 -1.84 14.60
CA LYS A 35 -0.98 -2.64 14.21
C LYS A 35 -1.80 -1.87 13.18
N ILE A 36 -2.06 -2.47 12.02
CA ILE A 36 -2.91 -1.89 10.98
C ILE A 36 -4.16 -2.73 10.83
N ASP A 37 -5.32 -2.19 11.15
CA ASP A 37 -6.62 -2.82 10.93
C ASP A 37 -7.28 -2.21 9.69
N ILE A 38 -7.57 -3.06 8.70
CA ILE A 38 -8.18 -2.66 7.42
C ILE A 38 -9.59 -3.24 7.34
N LEU A 39 -10.59 -2.38 7.38
CA LEU A 39 -12.02 -2.73 7.27
C LEU A 39 -12.48 -2.73 5.80
N PHE A 40 -13.26 -3.73 5.39
CA PHE A 40 -13.94 -3.73 4.10
C PHE A 40 -15.30 -3.06 4.22
N TYR A 41 -15.54 -2.00 3.46
CA TYR A 41 -16.79 -1.24 3.51
C TYR A 41 -17.40 -1.07 2.12
N ASP A 42 -18.63 -1.58 1.94
CA ASP A 42 -19.40 -1.48 0.69
C ASP A 42 -18.66 -2.01 -0.56
N ILE A 43 -17.87 -3.07 -0.37
CA ILE A 43 -17.16 -3.79 -1.43
C ILE A 43 -17.22 -5.30 -1.20
N SER A 44 -17.13 -6.07 -2.29
CA SER A 44 -16.98 -7.52 -2.20
C SER A 44 -15.60 -7.88 -1.65
N ILE A 45 -15.56 -8.71 -0.61
CA ILE A 45 -14.32 -9.17 0.02
C ILE A 45 -13.72 -10.31 -0.83
N PRO A 46 -12.48 -10.17 -1.35
CA PRO A 46 -11.85 -11.22 -2.16
C PRO A 46 -11.28 -12.36 -1.30
N GLN A 47 -10.70 -13.38 -1.94
CA GLN A 47 -10.06 -14.50 -1.21
C GLN A 47 -8.69 -14.15 -0.64
N SER A 48 -8.04 -13.13 -1.21
CA SER A 48 -6.71 -12.68 -0.79
C SER A 48 -6.48 -11.25 -1.20
N LEU A 49 -5.47 -10.63 -0.60
CA LEU A 49 -5.02 -9.30 -0.94
C LEU A 49 -3.51 -9.18 -0.80
N LEU A 50 -2.98 -8.13 -1.44
CA LEU A 50 -1.63 -7.63 -1.21
C LEU A 50 -1.72 -6.24 -0.57
N VAL A 51 -0.90 -5.99 0.44
CA VAL A 51 -0.72 -4.65 1.02
C VAL A 51 0.69 -4.18 0.71
N HIS A 52 0.79 -3.04 0.06
CA HIS A 52 2.04 -2.37 -0.24
C HIS A 52 2.20 -1.18 0.69
N PHE A 53 3.22 -1.27 1.55
CA PHE A 53 3.66 -0.19 2.41
C PHE A 53 4.79 0.54 1.69
N ILE A 54 4.63 1.86 1.52
CA ILE A 54 5.56 2.69 0.77
C ILE A 54 6.14 3.75 1.69
N THR A 55 7.47 3.79 1.75
CA THR A 55 8.21 4.82 2.48
C THR A 55 8.76 5.83 1.49
N VAL A 56 8.39 7.10 1.66
CA VAL A 56 8.95 8.23 0.91
C VAL A 56 10.01 8.88 1.79
N ARG A 57 11.24 9.05 1.30
CA ARG A 57 12.31 9.73 2.03
C ARG A 57 12.35 11.20 1.59
N GLU A 58 12.05 12.12 2.51
CA GLU A 58 12.08 13.56 2.21
C GLU A 58 13.50 14.16 2.27
N HIS A 59 14.45 13.51 2.95
CA HIS A 59 15.75 14.10 3.28
C HIS A 59 16.92 13.74 2.36
N ASP A 60 16.71 12.94 1.31
CA ASP A 60 17.79 12.65 0.36
C ASP A 60 17.89 13.77 -0.69
N LEU A 61 18.26 14.98 -0.24
CA LEU A 61 18.58 16.15 -1.09
C LEU A 61 19.75 15.88 -2.06
N GLU A 62 20.44 14.75 -1.93
CA GLU A 62 21.47 14.26 -2.87
C GLU A 62 20.95 13.20 -3.86
N SER A 63 19.68 12.81 -3.78
CA SER A 63 19.13 11.70 -4.56
C SER A 63 17.85 12.09 -5.28
N LEU A 64 18.02 12.73 -6.45
CA LEU A 64 16.98 12.84 -7.49
C LEU A 64 16.44 11.46 -7.96
N ASN A 65 16.94 10.35 -7.42
CA ASN A 65 16.70 8.96 -7.80
C ASN A 65 16.31 8.06 -6.59
N SER A 66 15.89 8.61 -5.45
CA SER A 66 15.52 7.78 -4.29
C SER A 66 14.23 7.01 -4.58
N VAL A 67 14.38 5.74 -4.99
CA VAL A 67 13.26 4.83 -5.19
C VAL A 67 12.57 4.63 -3.83
N PRO A 68 11.23 4.81 -3.74
CA PRO A 68 10.50 4.53 -2.51
C PRO A 68 10.77 3.11 -2.02
N ILE A 69 11.01 2.94 -0.72
CA ILE A 69 11.13 1.60 -0.16
C ILE A 69 9.74 0.99 -0.12
N ARG A 70 9.61 -0.22 -0.67
CA ARG A 70 8.36 -0.98 -0.73
C ARG A 70 8.48 -2.23 0.11
N ALA A 71 7.54 -2.43 1.02
CA ALA A 71 7.30 -3.72 1.66
C ALA A 71 5.92 -4.22 1.22
N THR A 72 5.86 -5.43 0.64
CA THR A 72 4.60 -6.05 0.21
C THR A 72 4.28 -7.22 1.12
N MET A 73 3.06 -7.25 1.66
CA MET A 73 2.55 -8.37 2.45
C MET A 73 1.35 -9.01 1.76
N PHE A 74 1.37 -10.33 1.65
CA PHE A 74 0.24 -11.11 1.15
C PHE A 74 -0.57 -11.68 2.31
N LYS A 75 -1.90 -11.64 2.21
CA LYS A 75 -2.78 -12.30 3.18
C LYS A 75 -4.00 -12.88 2.52
N LYS A 76 -4.32 -14.12 2.90
CA LYS A 76 -5.61 -14.76 2.58
C LYS A 76 -6.69 -14.26 3.54
N ILE A 77 -7.87 -14.02 3.01
CA ILE A 77 -9.04 -13.55 3.75
C ILE A 77 -9.92 -14.75 4.04
N ARG A 78 -10.36 -14.90 5.29
CA ARG A 78 -11.37 -15.89 5.62
C ARG A 78 -12.76 -15.35 5.29
N PHE A 79 -13.68 -16.24 4.94
CA PHE A 79 -15.06 -15.88 4.56
C PHE A 79 -15.85 -15.15 5.66
N ASP A 80 -15.43 -15.26 6.92
CA ASP A 80 -16.06 -14.68 8.10
C ASP A 80 -15.37 -13.41 8.62
N GLN A 81 -14.50 -12.78 7.83
CA GLN A 81 -13.74 -11.60 8.23
C GLN A 81 -14.10 -10.38 7.39
N ASP A 82 -14.57 -9.33 8.07
CA ASP A 82 -14.77 -7.98 7.52
C ASP A 82 -13.58 -7.04 7.76
N THR A 83 -12.62 -7.50 8.57
CA THR A 83 -11.45 -6.73 8.99
C THR A 83 -10.20 -7.59 8.93
N ILE A 84 -9.10 -7.02 8.44
CA ILE A 84 -7.80 -7.69 8.36
C ILE A 84 -6.74 -6.89 9.08
N THR A 85 -6.02 -7.57 9.98
CA THR A 85 -4.90 -6.98 10.72
C THR A 85 -3.55 -7.30 10.10
N PHE A 86 -2.69 -6.29 9.99
CA PHE A 86 -1.26 -6.40 9.68
C PHE A 86 -0.44 -5.82 10.83
N PHE A 87 0.83 -6.23 10.91
CA PHE A 87 1.81 -5.68 11.84
C PHE A 87 3.01 -5.22 11.03
N MET A 88 3.42 -3.95 11.21
CA MET A 88 4.53 -3.36 10.48
C MET A 88 5.54 -2.72 11.43
N SER A 89 6.79 -3.16 11.33
CA SER A 89 7.91 -2.66 12.13
C SER A 89 8.64 -1.48 11.47
N LEU A 90 8.46 -1.27 10.16
CA LEU A 90 9.17 -0.24 9.40
C LEU A 90 8.29 1.00 9.22
N PRO A 91 8.86 2.22 9.27
CA PRO A 91 8.14 3.45 8.94
C PRO A 91 7.60 3.43 7.50
N PHE A 92 6.39 3.92 7.30
CA PHE A 92 5.75 4.05 5.99
C PHE A 92 4.93 5.33 5.92
N HIS A 93 4.67 5.79 4.70
CA HIS A 93 3.90 7.02 4.44
C HIS A 93 2.60 6.69 3.71
N LEU A 94 2.60 5.65 2.87
CA LEU A 94 1.42 5.23 2.12
C LEU A 94 1.12 3.75 2.35
N ILE A 95 -0.18 3.43 2.40
CA ILE A 95 -0.67 2.05 2.33
C ILE A 95 -1.58 1.91 1.11
N ILE A 96 -1.14 1.07 0.18
CA ILE A 96 -1.89 0.71 -1.02
C ILE A 96 -2.32 -0.74 -0.90
N VAL A 97 -3.62 -0.99 -0.98
CA VAL A 97 -4.16 -2.35 -0.98
C VAL A 97 -4.50 -2.74 -2.41
N GLN A 98 -4.00 -3.89 -2.84
CA GLN A 98 -4.31 -4.50 -4.11
C GLN A 98 -5.26 -5.69 -3.88
N LEU A 99 -6.44 -5.59 -4.48
CA LEU A 99 -7.46 -6.65 -4.55
C LEU A 99 -7.59 -7.06 -6.02
N GLU A 100 -7.03 -8.21 -6.39
CA GLU A 100 -6.91 -8.62 -7.81
C GLU A 100 -6.20 -7.52 -8.62
N ASP A 101 -6.87 -6.94 -9.63
CA ASP A 101 -6.34 -5.85 -10.47
C ASP A 101 -6.75 -4.44 -9.99
N LYS A 102 -7.35 -4.33 -8.80
CA LYS A 102 -7.85 -3.07 -8.25
C LYS A 102 -6.96 -2.56 -7.12
N PHE A 103 -6.63 -1.28 -7.18
CA PHE A 103 -5.80 -0.61 -6.19
C PHE A 103 -6.62 0.36 -5.34
N TYR A 104 -6.32 0.40 -4.04
CA TYR A 104 -6.99 1.27 -3.09
C TYR A 104 -5.97 1.98 -2.20
N LEU A 105 -6.02 3.31 -2.13
CA LEU A 105 -5.19 4.10 -1.22
C LEU A 105 -5.91 4.26 0.11
N THR A 106 -5.41 3.59 1.14
CA THR A 106 -6.10 3.52 2.45
C THR A 106 -5.50 4.46 3.49
N VAL A 107 -4.22 4.81 3.36
CA VAL A 107 -3.54 5.76 4.26
C VAL A 107 -2.61 6.62 3.43
N PRO A 108 -2.85 7.94 3.35
CA PRO A 108 -1.85 8.93 2.98
C PRO A 108 -1.39 9.71 4.22
N GLN A 109 -0.15 9.53 4.64
CA GLN A 109 0.50 10.36 5.65
C GLN A 109 1.64 11.15 5.01
N HIS A 110 1.63 12.47 5.16
CA HIS A 110 2.74 13.32 4.73
C HIS A 110 3.97 13.11 5.61
N ILE A 111 3.76 13.12 6.93
CA ILE A 111 4.79 12.83 7.93
C ILE A 111 4.38 11.55 8.64
N TYR A 112 5.25 10.54 8.61
CA TYR A 112 5.01 9.34 9.40
C TYR A 112 4.95 9.70 10.88
N THR A 113 3.77 9.53 11.47
CA THR A 113 3.54 9.70 12.90
C THR A 113 3.40 8.31 13.52
N PRO A 114 4.32 7.90 14.41
CA PRO A 114 4.25 6.59 15.02
C PRO A 114 2.95 6.46 15.82
N SER A 115 2.03 5.62 15.33
CA SER A 115 0.84 5.23 16.07
C SER A 115 0.93 3.75 16.40
N VAL A 116 0.56 3.38 17.63
CA VAL A 116 0.49 1.96 18.04
C VAL A 116 -0.55 1.21 17.21
N THR A 117 -1.64 1.88 16.81
CA THR A 117 -2.69 1.28 15.98
C THR A 117 -3.20 2.27 14.94
N ILE A 118 -3.30 1.81 13.70
CA ILE A 118 -3.89 2.52 12.57
C ILE A 118 -5.13 1.77 12.13
N GLN A 119 -6.27 2.45 12.17
CA GLN A 119 -7.53 1.93 11.64
C GLN A 119 -7.80 2.61 10.30
N THR A 120 -8.01 1.81 9.26
CA THR A 120 -8.35 2.29 7.94
C THR A 120 -9.40 1.40 7.29
N LYS A 121 -9.91 1.82 6.13
CA LYS A 121 -10.91 1.09 5.37
C LYS A 121 -10.60 1.06 3.89
N ILE A 122 -11.08 0.03 3.23
CA ILE A 122 -11.18 -0.06 1.79
C ILE A 122 -12.65 0.15 1.43
N ALA A 123 -12.93 1.25 0.73
CA ALA A 123 -14.24 1.54 0.15
C ALA A 123 -14.06 2.18 -1.23
N ARG A 124 -15.18 2.45 -1.92
CA ARG A 124 -15.16 3.09 -3.25
C ARG A 124 -14.43 4.44 -3.26
N SER A 125 -14.48 5.19 -2.16
CA SER A 125 -13.77 6.47 -2.02
C SER A 125 -12.25 6.35 -1.99
N GLN A 126 -11.71 5.17 -1.67
CA GLN A 126 -10.27 4.89 -1.64
C GLN A 126 -9.79 4.29 -2.97
N TYR A 127 -10.70 3.98 -3.90
CA TYR A 127 -10.35 3.33 -5.15
C TYR A 127 -9.48 4.23 -6.02
N CYS A 128 -8.34 3.71 -6.47
CA CYS A 128 -7.48 4.32 -7.46
C CYS A 128 -7.86 3.73 -8.83
N PRO A 129 -8.65 4.42 -9.67
CA PRO A 129 -8.99 3.93 -11.00
C PRO A 129 -7.76 3.80 -11.90
N TYR A 130 -7.87 2.94 -12.90
CA TYR A 130 -6.89 2.87 -13.97
C TYR A 130 -7.04 4.07 -14.91
N ILE A 131 -5.93 4.53 -15.48
CA ILE A 131 -5.91 5.73 -16.32
C ILE A 131 -6.91 5.69 -17.49
N ARG A 132 -7.21 4.50 -18.03
CA ARG A 132 -8.20 4.34 -19.13
C ARG A 132 -9.62 4.71 -18.73
N GLU A 133 -9.92 4.71 -17.43
CA GLU A 133 -11.22 5.09 -16.89
C GLU A 133 -11.34 6.62 -16.79
N LEU A 134 -10.21 7.33 -16.79
CA LEU A 134 -10.14 8.79 -16.60
C LEU A 134 -10.00 9.56 -17.92
N PHE A 135 -9.34 8.98 -18.92
CA PHE A 135 -9.03 9.66 -20.18
C PHE A 135 -9.59 8.95 -21.41
N ASN A 136 -9.80 9.74 -22.47
CA ASN A 136 -10.21 9.23 -23.77
C ASN A 136 -9.12 8.36 -24.42
N GLN A 137 -9.53 7.46 -25.31
CA GLN A 137 -8.64 6.54 -26.03
C GLN A 137 -7.45 7.24 -26.72
N THR A 138 -7.65 8.45 -27.25
CA THR A 138 -6.57 9.24 -27.88
C THR A 138 -5.42 9.55 -26.92
N LEU A 139 -5.73 9.90 -25.67
CA LEU A 139 -4.71 10.19 -24.66
C LEU A 139 -4.03 8.90 -24.18
N ILE A 140 -4.79 7.82 -24.03
CA ILE A 140 -4.24 6.51 -23.66
C ILE A 140 -3.26 5.98 -24.71
N ALA A 141 -3.52 6.25 -25.99
CA ALA A 141 -2.65 5.85 -27.08
C ALA A 141 -1.32 6.62 -27.15
N TYR A 142 -1.17 7.73 -26.42
CA TYR A 142 0.09 8.45 -26.40
C TYR A 142 1.18 7.70 -25.62
N PRO A 143 2.47 7.87 -25.96
CA PRO A 143 3.58 7.38 -25.14
C PRO A 143 3.55 7.99 -23.73
N ILE A 144 4.09 7.25 -22.75
CA ILE A 144 4.03 7.62 -21.32
C ILE A 144 4.48 9.06 -21.04
N LEU A 145 5.61 9.51 -21.62
CA LEU A 145 6.13 10.87 -21.43
C LEU A 145 5.17 11.96 -21.92
N ARG A 146 4.34 11.66 -22.92
CA ARG A 146 3.29 12.56 -23.40
C ARG A 146 2.04 12.46 -22.53
N ARG A 147 1.68 11.28 -22.04
CA ARG A 147 0.53 11.08 -21.13
C ARG A 147 0.71 11.79 -19.80
N ILE A 148 1.89 11.71 -19.20
CA ILE A 148 2.21 12.35 -17.90
C ILE A 148 1.87 13.84 -17.91
N LYS A 149 2.05 14.52 -19.05
CA LYS A 149 1.69 15.95 -19.19
C LYS A 149 0.20 16.22 -18.95
N TYR A 150 -0.67 15.23 -19.13
CA TYR A 150 -2.12 15.38 -18.97
C TYR A 150 -2.64 14.88 -17.62
N TYR A 151 -1.81 14.27 -16.79
CA TYR A 151 -2.24 13.68 -15.52
C TYR A 151 -2.91 14.67 -14.57
N HIS A 152 -2.41 15.91 -14.52
CA HIS A 152 -3.03 16.98 -13.74
C HIS A 152 -4.47 17.29 -14.18
N HIS A 153 -4.85 17.06 -15.44
CA HIS A 153 -6.22 17.28 -15.90
C HIS A 153 -7.21 16.28 -15.28
N ALA A 154 -6.80 15.04 -15.01
CA ALA A 154 -7.68 14.08 -14.31
C ALA A 154 -8.02 14.60 -12.91
N CYS A 155 -7.00 15.08 -12.19
CA CYS A 155 -7.15 15.69 -10.86
C CYS A 155 -8.05 16.94 -10.86
N MET A 156 -8.08 17.71 -11.96
CA MET A 156 -8.95 18.88 -12.07
C MET A 156 -10.40 18.53 -12.38
N LYS A 157 -10.66 17.40 -13.05
CA LYS A 157 -11.99 17.01 -13.54
C LYS A 157 -12.85 16.35 -12.47
N ASP A 158 -12.23 15.58 -11.58
CA ASP A 158 -12.91 14.88 -10.49
C ASP A 158 -12.28 15.25 -9.14
N SER A 159 -12.98 16.08 -8.38
CA SER A 159 -12.54 16.54 -7.06
C SER A 159 -12.53 15.42 -6.00
N ASN A 160 -13.18 14.28 -6.27
CA ASN A 160 -13.19 13.14 -5.36
C ASN A 160 -12.07 12.14 -5.65
N LEU A 161 -11.30 12.34 -6.72
CA LEU A 161 -10.20 11.47 -7.09
C LEU A 161 -9.03 11.66 -6.13
N VAL A 162 -8.77 10.67 -5.27
CA VAL A 162 -7.64 10.71 -4.33
C VAL A 162 -6.36 10.18 -4.98
N CYS A 163 -6.49 9.25 -5.92
CA CYS A 163 -5.38 8.59 -6.59
C CYS A 163 -5.81 7.99 -7.93
N PHE A 164 -4.86 7.66 -8.79
CA PHE A 164 -5.07 6.80 -9.96
C PHE A 164 -3.75 6.12 -10.34
N HIS A 165 -3.81 5.13 -11.23
CA HIS A 165 -2.62 4.43 -11.72
C HIS A 165 -2.56 4.35 -13.25
N ASP A 166 -1.34 4.46 -13.79
CA ASP A 166 -1.04 4.24 -15.22
C ASP A 166 -0.05 3.09 -15.33
N ASN A 167 -0.57 1.98 -15.84
CA ASN A 167 0.02 0.64 -15.84
C ASN A 167 0.41 0.18 -14.42
N GLU A 168 1.23 -0.88 -14.31
CA GLU A 168 1.82 -1.35 -13.04
C GLU A 168 3.03 -0.49 -12.60
N LEU A 169 3.23 0.68 -13.24
CA LEU A 169 4.46 1.45 -13.14
C LEU A 169 4.29 2.74 -12.36
N PHE A 170 3.11 3.36 -12.38
CA PHE A 170 2.91 4.67 -11.77
C PHE A 170 1.65 4.72 -10.94
N ILE A 171 1.78 5.26 -9.73
CA ILE A 171 0.65 5.74 -8.94
C ILE A 171 0.80 7.24 -8.77
N CYS A 172 -0.30 7.93 -9.02
CA CYS A 172 -0.43 9.37 -8.87
C CYS A 172 -1.37 9.65 -7.71
N LEU A 173 -0.89 10.48 -6.79
CA LEU A 173 -1.67 11.01 -5.68
C LEU A 173 -2.20 12.38 -6.02
N TYR A 174 -3.44 12.64 -5.65
CA TYR A 174 -4.01 13.98 -5.71
C TYR A 174 -3.49 14.81 -4.53
N THR A 175 -2.99 16.02 -4.82
CA THR A 175 -2.64 17.01 -3.78
C THR A 175 -3.75 18.05 -3.63
N GLU A 176 -3.80 18.72 -2.49
CA GLU A 176 -4.76 19.82 -2.23
C GLU A 176 -4.67 20.95 -3.27
N GLU A 177 -3.49 21.13 -3.87
CA GLU A 177 -3.23 22.10 -4.94
C GLU A 177 -3.71 21.64 -6.33
N LYS A 178 -4.44 20.51 -6.41
CA LYS A 178 -4.90 19.88 -7.66
C LYS A 178 -3.78 19.40 -8.58
N HIS A 179 -2.61 19.13 -8.01
CA HIS A 179 -1.49 18.53 -8.74
C HIS A 179 -1.52 17.01 -8.62
N ALA A 180 -1.17 16.33 -9.72
CA ALA A 180 -0.91 14.90 -9.72
C ALA A 180 0.54 14.67 -9.27
N ASN A 181 0.74 14.18 -8.05
CA ASN A 181 2.05 13.80 -7.56
C ASN A 181 2.32 12.32 -7.87
N CYS A 182 3.01 12.08 -8.98
CA CYS A 182 3.23 10.73 -9.48
C CYS A 182 4.58 10.17 -9.05
N ARG A 183 4.58 8.90 -8.67
CA ARG A 183 5.78 8.14 -8.32
C ARG A 183 5.83 6.87 -9.13
N HIS A 184 7.04 6.52 -9.57
CA HIS A 184 7.28 5.23 -10.17
C HIS A 184 7.26 4.18 -9.06
N LEU A 185 6.26 3.31 -9.09
CA LEU A 185 6.04 2.24 -8.13
C LEU A 185 5.75 1.00 -8.96
N ILE A 186 6.78 0.16 -9.14
CA ILE A 186 6.59 -1.15 -9.78
C ILE A 186 5.76 -1.98 -8.80
N LEU A 187 4.49 -2.24 -9.13
CA LEU A 187 3.56 -3.07 -8.36
C LEU A 187 3.37 -4.41 -9.07
N ILE A 188 4.45 -5.20 -9.07
CA ILE A 188 4.43 -6.64 -9.40
C ILE A 188 4.31 -7.41 -8.09
#